data_AF-X0ZB05-F1
#
_entry.id   AF-X0ZB05-F1
#
_cell.length_a   1.000
_cell.length_b   1.000
_cell.length_c   1.000
_cell.angle_alpha   90.00
_cell.angle_beta   90.00
_cell.angle_gamma   90.00
#
_symmetry.space_group_name_H-M   'P 1'
#
loop_
_entity.id
_entity.type
_entity.pdbx_description
1 polymer ?
#
loop_
_entity_poly.entity_id
_entity_poly.type
_entity_poly.pdbx_seq_one_letter_code
_entity_poly.pdbx_strand_id
1 'polypeptide(L)'
;RAQDEYKIGFTRSRPASIREDPKTNNLIISYVENGEPKEEEFDMVVLSVGIDAPKDAGRLSEKLGIELNEHNFAATKKFFPLSTSKDGIFVCGAFSSPKDIPDTVAQASAAASKASAIISTERGALIAKREVIPEKDVRLEGPRIGVFVCHCGINIGGVVRVPEVVEYARTLPNVTYAEHNLYTCSQDTQERIKEMVKERNLNRVIVASCTPRTHEPLFQATVSESGLNQYLFEMANIR
;
A
#
# COMPACT_ATOMS: atom_id res chain seq x y z
N ARG A 1 32.68 17.66 -8.44
CA ARG A 1 32.42 16.67 -7.35
C ARG A 1 33.08 15.32 -7.60
N ALA A 2 32.65 14.52 -8.59
CA ALA A 2 33.23 13.19 -8.86
C ALA A 2 34.76 13.20 -9.09
N GLN A 3 35.26 14.13 -9.91
CA GLN A 3 36.70 14.31 -10.13
C GLN A 3 37.40 14.93 -8.91
N ASP A 4 36.84 16.00 -8.36
CA ASP A 4 37.53 16.83 -7.35
C ASP A 4 37.65 16.12 -5.99
N GLU A 5 36.56 15.50 -5.52
CA GLU A 5 36.46 14.87 -4.20
C GLU A 5 36.85 13.39 -4.24
N TYR A 6 36.36 12.65 -5.25
CA TYR A 6 36.50 11.19 -5.31
C TYR A 6 37.60 10.70 -6.26
N LYS A 7 38.29 11.63 -6.95
CA LYS A 7 39.39 11.34 -7.89
C LYS A 7 39.00 10.35 -9.01
N ILE A 8 37.73 10.36 -9.41
CA ILE A 8 37.25 9.53 -10.52
C ILE A 8 37.81 10.07 -11.84
N GLY A 9 38.47 9.19 -12.61
CA GLY A 9 38.96 9.51 -13.96
C GLY A 9 37.80 9.57 -14.97
N PHE A 10 37.88 10.50 -15.91
CA PHE A 10 36.91 10.60 -17.01
C PHE A 10 37.65 10.69 -18.34
N THR A 11 37.40 9.71 -19.20
CA THR A 11 37.95 9.67 -20.55
C THR A 11 36.82 9.97 -21.54
N ARG A 12 36.97 11.04 -22.33
CA ARG A 12 35.97 11.41 -23.34
C ARG A 12 36.13 10.55 -24.59
N SER A 13 35.70 9.31 -24.52
CA SER A 13 35.74 8.37 -25.64
C SER A 13 34.59 7.37 -25.55
N ARG A 14 34.15 6.87 -26.71
CA ARG A 14 33.28 5.69 -26.75
C ARG A 14 34.21 4.48 -26.93
N PRO A 15 34.21 3.50 -26.01
CA PRO A 15 34.95 2.27 -26.18
C PRO A 15 34.61 1.58 -27.50
N ALA A 16 35.63 1.13 -28.22
CA ALA A 16 35.50 0.41 -29.48
C ALA A 16 35.24 -1.08 -29.25
N SER A 17 35.97 -1.69 -28.31
CA SER A 17 35.85 -3.11 -27.95
C SER A 17 36.28 -3.38 -26.52
N ILE A 18 35.80 -4.50 -25.98
CA ILE A 18 36.25 -5.06 -24.71
C ILE A 18 36.68 -6.51 -25.03
N ARG A 19 37.90 -6.88 -24.62
CA ARG A 19 38.44 -8.23 -24.77
C ARG A 19 38.88 -8.78 -23.41
N GLU A 20 38.66 -10.07 -23.16
CA GLU A 20 39.11 -10.74 -21.95
C GLU A 20 40.49 -11.36 -22.18
N ASP A 21 41.42 -11.20 -21.24
CA ASP A 21 42.67 -11.95 -21.24
C ASP A 21 42.42 -13.36 -20.70
N PRO A 22 42.65 -14.43 -21.49
CA PRO A 22 42.36 -15.81 -21.07
C PRO A 22 43.26 -16.35 -19.94
N LYS A 23 44.34 -15.63 -19.57
CA LYS A 23 45.24 -16.04 -18.48
C LYS A 23 44.85 -15.42 -17.15
N THR A 24 44.41 -14.17 -17.16
CA THR A 24 44.10 -13.40 -15.94
C THR A 24 42.61 -13.21 -15.72
N ASN A 25 41.79 -13.40 -16.77
CA ASN A 25 40.37 -13.02 -16.86
C ASN A 25 40.12 -11.51 -16.71
N ASN A 26 41.17 -10.69 -16.86
CA ASN A 26 41.03 -9.24 -16.85
C ASN A 26 40.45 -8.73 -18.17
N LEU A 27 39.81 -7.57 -18.11
CA LEU A 27 39.12 -6.95 -19.23
C LEU A 27 39.93 -5.79 -19.79
N ILE A 28 40.27 -5.88 -21.07
CA ILE A 28 41.04 -4.87 -21.79
C ILE A 28 40.07 -4.07 -22.65
N ILE A 29 39.97 -2.76 -22.37
CA ILE A 29 39.13 -1.82 -23.11
C ILE A 29 39.97 -1.10 -24.16
N SER A 30 39.56 -1.17 -25.41
CA SER A 30 40.18 -0.41 -26.52
C SER A 30 39.36 0.85 -26.79
N TYR A 31 39.99 2.02 -26.78
CA TYR A 31 39.34 3.32 -27.03
C TYR A 31 40.32 4.31 -27.68
N VAL A 32 39.81 5.46 -28.12
CA VAL A 32 40.65 6.53 -28.71
C VAL A 32 40.67 7.73 -27.77
N GLU A 33 41.86 8.22 -27.44
CA GLU A 33 42.05 9.43 -26.67
C GLU A 33 43.00 10.37 -27.41
N ASN A 34 42.60 11.63 -27.63
CA ASN A 34 43.37 12.63 -28.38
C ASN A 34 43.82 12.18 -29.79
N GLY A 35 43.05 11.28 -30.41
CA GLY A 35 43.35 10.75 -31.74
C GLY A 35 44.28 9.53 -31.75
N GLU A 36 44.76 9.09 -30.58
CA GLU A 36 45.63 7.92 -30.45
C GLU A 36 44.84 6.72 -29.89
N PRO A 37 45.01 5.52 -30.45
CA PRO A 37 44.41 4.31 -29.91
C PRO A 37 45.09 3.93 -28.59
N LYS A 38 44.28 3.63 -27.58
CA LYS A 38 44.72 3.15 -26.27
C LYS A 38 44.04 1.85 -25.92
N GLU A 39 44.78 1.02 -25.21
CA GLU A 39 44.26 -0.15 -24.53
C GLU A 39 44.58 -0.04 -23.04
N GLU A 40 43.60 -0.34 -22.21
CA GLU A 40 43.73 -0.28 -20.75
C GLU A 40 43.06 -1.49 -20.12
N GLU A 41 43.75 -2.10 -19.16
CA GLU A 41 43.34 -3.32 -18.49
C GLU A 41 42.65 -3.00 -17.15
N PHE A 42 41.52 -3.65 -16.90
CA PHE A 42 40.72 -3.51 -15.69
C PHE A 42 40.26 -4.87 -15.17
N ASP A 43 40.15 -5.00 -13.85
CA ASP A 43 39.60 -6.22 -13.22
C ASP A 43 38.09 -6.35 -13.43
N MET A 44 37.39 -5.24 -13.73
CA MET A 44 35.93 -5.22 -13.93
C MET A 44 35.51 -4.08 -14.86
N VAL A 45 34.54 -4.37 -15.73
CA VAL A 45 33.87 -3.37 -16.57
C VAL A 45 32.38 -3.34 -16.23
N VAL A 46 31.88 -2.17 -15.84
CA VAL A 46 30.46 -1.94 -15.58
C VAL A 46 29.83 -1.25 -16.78
N LEU A 47 28.88 -1.91 -17.42
CA LEU A 47 28.13 -1.34 -18.55
C LEU A 47 26.99 -0.45 -18.03
N SER A 48 27.11 0.86 -18.24
CA SER A 48 26.03 1.82 -17.98
C SER A 48 24.94 1.72 -19.06
N VAL A 49 24.14 0.66 -18.99
CA VAL A 49 23.07 0.40 -19.96
C VAL A 49 21.95 1.43 -19.88
N GLY A 50 21.35 1.72 -21.03
CA GLY A 50 20.18 2.59 -21.12
C GLY A 50 18.91 1.96 -20.54
N ILE A 51 17.85 2.76 -20.47
CA ILE A 51 16.51 2.30 -20.07
C ILE A 51 15.73 1.97 -21.34
N ASP A 52 15.18 0.75 -21.38
CA ASP A 52 14.26 0.30 -22.42
C ASP A 52 12.82 0.20 -21.85
N ALA A 53 11.83 0.16 -22.74
CA ALA A 53 10.44 0.01 -22.33
C ALA A 53 10.21 -1.36 -21.64
N PRO A 54 9.21 -1.49 -20.75
CA PRO A 54 8.85 -2.77 -20.15
C PRO A 54 8.52 -3.82 -21.21
N LYS A 55 8.97 -5.06 -20.99
CA LYS A 55 8.75 -6.17 -21.94
C LYS A 55 7.28 -6.42 -22.28
N ASP A 56 6.36 -6.07 -21.37
CA ASP A 56 4.91 -6.24 -21.56
C ASP A 56 4.17 -4.94 -21.92
N ALA A 57 4.91 -3.90 -22.37
CA ALA A 57 4.34 -2.63 -22.82
C ALA A 57 3.25 -2.81 -23.87
N GLY A 58 3.43 -3.69 -24.86
CA GLY A 58 2.43 -3.97 -25.90
C GLY A 58 1.11 -4.50 -25.34
N ARG A 59 1.19 -5.48 -24.43
CA ARG A 59 0.01 -6.05 -23.74
C ARG A 59 -0.71 -4.99 -22.91
N LEU A 60 0.04 -4.11 -22.22
CA LEU A 60 -0.54 -3.01 -21.46
C LEU A 60 -1.23 -2.00 -22.39
N SER A 61 -0.59 -1.69 -23.51
CA SER A 61 -1.09 -0.80 -24.56
C SER A 61 -2.44 -1.27 -25.11
N GLU A 62 -2.54 -2.56 -25.46
CA GLU A 62 -3.77 -3.18 -25.96
C GLU A 62 -4.90 -3.15 -24.94
N LYS A 63 -4.61 -3.51 -23.67
CA LYS A 63 -5.62 -3.52 -22.60
C LYS A 63 -6.15 -2.13 -22.28
N LEU A 64 -5.29 -1.12 -22.29
CA LEU A 64 -5.68 0.26 -21.98
C LEU A 64 -6.22 1.00 -23.22
N GLY A 65 -5.88 0.53 -24.42
CA GLY A 65 -6.18 1.20 -25.69
C GLY A 65 -5.38 2.49 -25.87
N ILE A 66 -4.10 2.48 -25.50
CA ILE A 66 -3.16 3.59 -25.72
C ILE A 66 -2.18 3.24 -26.84
N GLU A 67 -1.51 4.25 -27.40
CA GLU A 67 -0.46 4.10 -28.41
C GLU A 67 0.93 4.09 -27.76
N LEU A 68 1.86 3.38 -28.39
CA LEU A 68 3.29 3.41 -28.05
C LEU A 68 4.07 4.23 -29.10
N ASN A 69 5.20 4.79 -28.70
CA ASN A 69 6.14 5.43 -29.62
C ASN A 69 7.08 4.40 -30.29
N GLU A 70 7.98 4.88 -31.16
CA GLU A 70 8.95 4.04 -31.88
C GLU A 70 9.91 3.24 -30.98
N HIS A 71 9.99 3.59 -29.69
CA HIS A 71 10.80 2.93 -28.67
C HIS A 71 9.96 2.12 -27.67
N ASN A 72 8.68 1.84 -27.98
CA ASN A 72 7.73 1.09 -27.14
C ASN A 72 7.36 1.72 -25.79
N PHE A 73 7.68 3.00 -25.56
CA PHE A 73 7.18 3.76 -24.42
C PHE A 73 5.78 4.32 -24.73
N ALA A 74 5.02 4.72 -23.71
CA ALA A 74 3.73 5.36 -23.92
C ALA A 74 3.87 6.63 -24.78
N ALA A 75 3.10 6.71 -25.86
CA ALA A 75 3.11 7.89 -26.73
C ALA A 75 2.50 9.10 -26.01
N THR A 76 3.21 10.22 -26.03
CA THR A 76 2.76 11.50 -25.44
C THR A 76 3.08 12.65 -26.39
N LYS A 77 2.46 13.83 -26.18
CA LYS A 77 2.72 15.04 -26.97
C LYS A 77 3.68 15.96 -26.21
N LYS A 78 4.51 16.72 -26.94
CA LYS A 78 5.53 17.63 -26.37
C LYS A 78 4.99 18.60 -25.30
N PHE A 79 3.79 19.16 -25.50
CA PHE A 79 3.14 20.07 -24.56
C PHE A 79 2.19 19.37 -23.57
N PHE A 80 2.00 18.06 -23.71
CA PHE A 80 1.15 17.23 -22.84
C PHE A 80 1.87 15.94 -22.45
N PRO A 81 2.99 16.02 -21.71
CA PRO A 81 3.89 14.89 -21.47
C PRO A 81 3.33 13.80 -20.53
N LEU A 82 2.13 14.03 -20.00
CA LEU A 82 1.43 13.11 -19.08
C LEU A 82 0.19 12.50 -19.72
N SER A 83 -0.25 13.04 -20.86
CA SER A 83 -1.46 12.58 -21.54
C SER A 83 -1.06 11.53 -22.57
N THR A 84 -1.70 10.37 -22.49
CA THR A 84 -1.56 9.33 -23.52
C THR A 84 -2.37 9.69 -24.76
N SER A 85 -2.43 8.79 -25.75
CA SER A 85 -3.32 8.94 -26.91
C SER A 85 -4.82 8.80 -26.56
N LYS A 86 -5.16 8.35 -25.34
CA LYS A 86 -6.53 8.14 -24.90
C LYS A 86 -6.92 9.05 -23.74
N ASP A 87 -8.02 9.76 -23.91
CA ASP A 87 -8.56 10.67 -22.90
C ASP A 87 -8.93 9.92 -21.61
N GLY A 88 -8.68 10.56 -20.48
CA GLY A 88 -8.84 9.97 -19.15
C GLY A 88 -7.72 9.01 -18.72
N ILE A 89 -6.80 8.64 -19.63
CA ILE A 89 -5.63 7.82 -19.31
C ILE A 89 -4.36 8.67 -19.33
N PHE A 90 -3.68 8.69 -18.19
CA PHE A 90 -2.43 9.42 -17.99
C PHE A 90 -1.26 8.46 -17.78
N VAL A 91 -0.06 8.92 -18.11
CA VAL A 91 1.20 8.21 -17.89
C VAL A 91 2.13 9.06 -17.02
N CYS A 92 2.90 8.39 -16.15
CA CYS A 92 3.96 9.00 -15.38
C CYS A 92 5.14 8.02 -15.22
N GLY A 93 6.31 8.54 -14.87
CA GLY A 93 7.49 7.74 -14.58
C GLY A 93 8.18 7.17 -15.81
N ALA A 94 9.00 6.13 -15.62
CA ALA A 94 9.89 5.61 -16.66
C ALA A 94 9.16 5.05 -17.89
N PHE A 95 7.88 4.68 -17.78
CA PHE A 95 7.12 4.20 -18.93
C PHE A 95 6.77 5.31 -19.95
N SER A 96 6.80 6.59 -19.57
CA SER A 96 6.65 7.69 -20.54
C SER A 96 7.95 8.00 -21.31
N SER A 97 9.10 7.77 -20.68
CA SER A 97 10.46 7.93 -21.23
C SER A 97 11.53 7.61 -20.17
N PRO A 98 12.79 7.36 -20.55
CA PRO A 98 13.91 7.35 -19.60
C PRO A 98 13.99 8.66 -18.81
N LYS A 99 14.07 8.58 -17.48
CA LYS A 99 14.16 9.73 -16.57
C LYS A 99 14.67 9.32 -15.19
N ASP A 100 15.01 10.30 -14.37
CA ASP A 100 15.46 10.07 -13.00
C ASP A 100 14.29 10.02 -11.98
N ILE A 101 14.64 9.83 -10.71
CA ILE A 101 13.68 9.70 -9.61
C ILE A 101 12.95 11.04 -9.36
N PRO A 102 13.63 12.19 -9.20
CA PRO A 102 12.95 13.48 -9.05
C PRO A 102 11.90 13.76 -10.13
N ASP A 103 12.24 13.55 -11.41
CA ASP A 103 11.31 13.77 -12.52
C ASP A 103 10.14 12.78 -12.46
N THR A 104 10.41 11.52 -12.10
CA THR A 104 9.37 10.50 -11.93
C THR A 104 8.37 10.89 -10.84
N VAL A 105 8.86 11.36 -9.69
CA VAL A 105 8.02 11.80 -8.56
C VAL A 105 7.17 13.00 -8.96
N ALA A 106 7.78 14.00 -9.62
CA ALA A 106 7.07 15.17 -10.11
C ALA A 106 5.95 14.80 -11.10
N GLN A 107 6.24 13.90 -12.05
CA GLN A 107 5.23 13.41 -12.99
C GLN A 107 4.10 12.65 -12.30
N ALA A 108 4.41 11.83 -11.29
CA ALA A 108 3.40 11.08 -10.54
C ALA A 108 2.39 12.03 -9.85
N SER A 109 2.88 13.07 -9.17
CA SER A 109 2.02 14.09 -8.57
C SER A 109 1.17 14.81 -9.62
N ALA A 110 1.75 15.16 -10.77
CA ALA A 110 1.04 15.84 -11.84
C ALA A 110 -0.03 14.94 -12.50
N ALA A 111 0.26 13.66 -12.73
CA ALA A 111 -0.70 12.68 -13.25
C ALA A 111 -1.85 12.46 -12.27
N ALA A 112 -1.56 12.33 -10.97
CA ALA A 112 -2.57 12.23 -9.92
C ALA A 112 -3.47 13.48 -9.87
N SER A 113 -2.89 14.68 -10.01
CA SER A 113 -3.66 15.92 -10.07
C SER A 113 -4.58 15.96 -11.30
N LYS A 114 -4.10 15.56 -12.48
CA LYS A 114 -4.91 15.51 -13.70
C LYS A 114 -6.06 14.51 -13.59
N ALA A 115 -5.77 13.31 -13.11
CA ALA A 115 -6.79 12.29 -12.87
C ALA A 115 -7.84 12.77 -11.87
N SER A 116 -7.40 13.36 -10.75
CA SER A 116 -8.28 13.90 -9.71
C SER A 116 -9.18 15.02 -10.22
N ALA A 117 -8.67 15.88 -11.11
CA ALA A 117 -9.45 16.97 -11.70
C ALA A 117 -10.61 16.46 -12.56
N ILE A 118 -10.46 15.31 -13.23
CA ILE A 118 -11.54 14.70 -14.01
C ILE A 118 -12.64 14.15 -13.11
N ILE A 119 -12.27 13.49 -12.01
CA ILE A 119 -13.23 12.81 -11.12
C ILE A 119 -13.68 13.66 -9.93
N SER A 120 -13.30 14.95 -9.87
CA SER A 120 -13.55 15.78 -8.69
C SER A 120 -15.04 15.97 -8.40
N THR A 121 -15.87 16.02 -9.44
CA THR A 121 -17.33 16.18 -9.31
C THR A 121 -18.03 14.93 -8.79
N GLU A 122 -17.42 13.76 -9.00
CA GLU A 122 -17.96 12.45 -8.59
C GLU A 122 -17.53 12.07 -7.16
N ARG A 123 -16.82 12.96 -6.47
CA ARG A 123 -16.34 12.70 -5.11
C ARG A 123 -17.53 12.45 -4.18
N GLY A 124 -17.62 11.21 -3.71
CA GLY A 124 -18.65 10.78 -2.79
C GLY A 124 -19.96 10.33 -3.45
N ALA A 125 -20.08 10.39 -4.78
CA ALA A 125 -21.28 9.98 -5.50
C ALA A 125 -21.63 8.49 -5.31
N LEU A 126 -20.60 7.66 -5.09
CA LEU A 126 -20.75 6.21 -4.86
C LEU A 126 -20.69 5.83 -3.37
N ILE A 127 -20.75 6.81 -2.45
CA ILE A 127 -20.88 6.49 -1.02
C ILE A 127 -22.29 5.97 -0.79
N ALA A 128 -22.41 4.70 -0.44
CA ALA A 128 -23.68 4.13 -0.01
C ALA A 128 -24.21 4.94 1.18
N LYS A 129 -25.45 5.42 1.09
CA LYS A 129 -26.10 6.06 2.23
C LYS A 129 -26.17 5.04 3.35
N ARG A 130 -25.54 5.35 4.49
CA ARG A 130 -25.60 4.51 5.68
C ARG A 130 -27.06 4.39 6.11
N GLU A 131 -27.58 3.18 6.13
CA GLU A 131 -28.92 2.92 6.66
C GLU A 131 -28.88 3.20 8.17
N VAL A 132 -29.70 4.15 8.63
CA VAL A 132 -29.76 4.51 10.04
C VAL A 132 -30.58 3.44 10.73
N ILE A 133 -29.90 2.54 11.44
CA ILE A 133 -30.56 1.52 12.24
C ILE A 133 -31.07 2.20 13.52
N PRO A 134 -32.38 2.15 13.83
CA PRO A 134 -32.91 2.74 15.04
C PRO A 134 -32.26 2.14 16.29
N GLU A 135 -31.95 3.01 17.25
CA GLU A 135 -31.39 2.57 18.53
C GLU A 135 -32.43 1.78 19.33
N LYS A 136 -32.05 0.58 19.77
CA LYS A 136 -32.83 -0.26 20.67
C LYS A 136 -32.79 0.33 22.08
N ASP A 137 -33.96 0.67 22.63
CA ASP A 137 -34.06 1.06 24.03
C ASP A 137 -33.87 -0.15 24.95
N VAL A 138 -32.78 -0.14 25.72
CA VAL A 138 -32.39 -1.22 26.64
C VAL A 138 -32.37 -0.76 28.10
N ARG A 139 -32.97 0.38 28.43
CA ARG A 139 -32.92 0.96 29.79
C ARG A 139 -33.59 0.10 30.86
N LEU A 140 -34.61 -0.67 30.47
CA LEU A 140 -35.36 -1.57 31.35
C LEU A 140 -34.84 -3.02 31.32
N GLU A 141 -33.82 -3.30 30.50
CA GLU A 141 -33.23 -4.63 30.38
C GLU A 141 -32.02 -4.78 31.31
N GLY A 142 -31.87 -5.95 31.94
CA GLY A 142 -30.63 -6.29 32.65
C GLY A 142 -29.44 -6.38 31.68
N PRO A 143 -28.20 -6.17 32.14
CA PRO A 143 -27.04 -6.23 31.26
C PRO A 143 -26.86 -7.62 30.65
N ARG A 144 -26.62 -7.65 29.34
CA ARG A 144 -26.30 -8.82 28.52
C ARG A 144 -25.06 -8.49 27.69
N ILE A 145 -23.91 -8.84 28.24
CA ILE A 145 -22.61 -8.38 27.78
C ILE A 145 -22.01 -9.41 26.81
N GLY A 146 -21.57 -8.95 25.64
CA GLY A 146 -20.70 -9.72 24.75
C GLY A 146 -19.25 -9.27 24.89
N VAL A 147 -18.34 -10.21 25.13
CA VAL A 147 -16.89 -9.94 25.26
C VAL A 147 -16.14 -10.52 24.06
N PHE A 148 -15.37 -9.67 23.37
CA PHE A 148 -14.58 -10.06 22.21
C PHE A 148 -13.09 -9.82 22.50
N VAL A 149 -12.31 -10.89 22.60
CA VAL A 149 -10.89 -10.81 22.98
C VAL A 149 -10.00 -10.94 21.74
N CYS A 150 -9.14 -9.96 21.50
CA CYS A 150 -8.29 -9.91 20.32
C CYS A 150 -6.94 -10.60 20.57
N HIS A 151 -6.47 -11.40 19.61
CA HIS A 151 -5.09 -11.90 19.63
C HIS A 151 -4.08 -10.87 19.10
N CYS A 152 -4.51 -9.99 18.18
CA CYS A 152 -3.65 -9.02 17.49
C CYS A 152 -2.37 -9.68 16.94
N GLY A 153 -2.52 -10.88 16.35
CA GLY A 153 -1.41 -11.74 15.96
C GLY A 153 -0.60 -12.17 17.18
N ILE A 154 0.70 -11.81 17.20
CA ILE A 154 1.60 -12.10 18.33
C ILE A 154 1.65 -10.96 19.37
N ASN A 155 1.04 -9.80 19.10
CA ASN A 155 1.17 -8.64 19.99
C ASN A 155 0.45 -8.85 21.32
N ILE A 156 -0.71 -9.51 21.31
CA ILE A 156 -1.43 -9.90 22.53
C ILE A 156 -1.27 -11.41 22.73
N GLY A 157 -1.56 -12.21 21.69
CA GLY A 157 -1.52 -13.67 21.76
C GLY A 157 -0.14 -14.27 22.04
N GLY A 158 0.95 -13.50 21.88
CA GLY A 158 2.29 -13.94 22.24
C GLY A 158 2.61 -13.86 23.74
N VAL A 159 1.81 -13.12 24.52
CA VAL A 159 2.04 -12.89 25.97
C VAL A 159 0.81 -13.30 26.78
N VAL A 160 -0.37 -12.86 26.37
CA VAL A 160 -1.64 -13.15 27.03
C VAL A 160 -2.19 -14.47 26.51
N ARG A 161 -2.56 -15.38 27.42
CA ARG A 161 -3.26 -16.63 27.06
C ARG A 161 -4.73 -16.32 26.75
N VAL A 162 -4.96 -15.80 25.54
CA VAL A 162 -6.27 -15.29 25.09
C VAL A 162 -7.42 -16.30 25.28
N PRO A 163 -7.29 -17.60 24.99
CA PRO A 163 -8.37 -18.57 25.26
C PRO A 163 -8.76 -18.62 26.75
N GLU A 164 -7.81 -18.55 27.68
CA GLU A 164 -8.09 -18.53 29.12
C GLU A 164 -8.80 -17.23 29.54
N VAL A 165 -8.46 -16.09 28.92
CA VAL A 165 -9.16 -14.82 29.15
C VAL A 165 -10.61 -14.91 28.72
N VAL A 166 -10.91 -15.60 27.61
CA VAL A 166 -12.29 -15.85 27.18
C VAL A 166 -13.04 -16.72 28.18
N GLU A 167 -12.43 -17.83 28.64
CA GLU A 167 -13.08 -18.68 29.65
C GLU A 167 -13.32 -17.93 30.96
N TYR A 168 -12.36 -17.12 31.41
CA TYR A 168 -12.54 -16.22 32.55
C TYR A 168 -13.70 -15.24 32.33
N ALA A 169 -13.75 -14.59 31.17
CA ALA A 169 -14.81 -13.62 30.85
C ALA A 169 -16.21 -14.25 30.91
N ARG A 170 -16.36 -15.52 30.52
CA ARG A 170 -17.65 -16.26 30.62
C ARG A 170 -18.14 -16.46 32.05
N THR A 171 -17.24 -16.43 33.04
CA THR A 171 -17.62 -16.56 34.46
C THR A 171 -18.11 -15.26 35.08
N LEU A 172 -17.88 -14.12 34.41
CA LEU A 172 -18.22 -12.81 34.95
C LEU A 172 -19.74 -12.58 34.92
N PRO A 173 -20.28 -11.85 35.91
CA PRO A 173 -21.71 -11.55 35.96
C PRO A 173 -22.15 -10.83 34.69
N ASN A 174 -23.33 -11.19 34.21
CA ASN A 174 -23.98 -10.59 33.04
C ASN A 174 -23.29 -10.81 31.68
N VAL A 175 -22.15 -11.51 31.63
CA VAL A 175 -21.53 -11.92 30.36
C VAL A 175 -22.31 -13.09 29.76
N THR A 176 -23.01 -12.82 28.67
CA THR A 176 -23.86 -13.81 27.98
C THR A 176 -23.16 -14.45 26.79
N TYR A 177 -22.08 -13.83 26.30
CA TYR A 177 -21.29 -14.35 25.19
C TYR A 177 -19.84 -13.89 25.33
N ALA A 178 -18.89 -14.78 25.05
CA ALA A 178 -17.50 -14.42 24.92
C ALA A 178 -16.79 -15.28 23.86
N GLU A 179 -16.01 -14.63 22.99
CA GLU A 179 -15.20 -15.26 21.95
C GLU A 179 -13.84 -14.56 21.80
N HIS A 180 -12.93 -15.20 21.06
CA HIS A 180 -11.67 -14.57 20.65
C HIS A 180 -11.47 -14.66 19.14
N ASN A 181 -10.89 -13.60 18.56
CA ASN A 181 -10.62 -13.51 17.12
C ASN A 181 -9.20 -13.01 16.86
N LEU A 182 -8.63 -13.34 15.69
CA LEU A 182 -7.23 -13.00 15.39
C LEU A 182 -7.02 -11.48 15.35
N TYR A 183 -7.95 -10.75 14.71
CA TYR A 183 -7.94 -9.30 14.59
C TYR A 183 -9.35 -8.74 14.77
N THR A 184 -9.73 -8.31 15.96
CA THR A 184 -11.10 -7.83 16.21
C THR A 184 -11.49 -6.60 15.39
N CYS A 185 -10.53 -5.78 14.95
CA CYS A 185 -10.78 -4.62 14.10
C CYS A 185 -11.03 -4.95 12.62
N SER A 186 -10.87 -6.21 12.19
CA SER A 186 -11.10 -6.60 10.80
C SER A 186 -12.58 -6.52 10.42
N GLN A 187 -12.85 -6.33 9.12
CA GLN A 187 -14.22 -6.14 8.63
C GLN A 187 -15.12 -7.35 8.92
N ASP A 188 -14.59 -8.56 8.72
CA ASP A 188 -15.23 -9.83 9.04
C ASP A 188 -15.59 -9.95 10.53
N THR A 189 -14.70 -9.52 11.42
CA THR A 189 -14.99 -9.54 12.87
C THR A 189 -16.00 -8.46 13.26
N GLN A 190 -16.00 -7.29 12.60
CA GLN A 190 -17.03 -6.28 12.85
C GLN A 190 -18.42 -6.75 12.43
N GLU A 191 -18.54 -7.44 11.30
CA GLU A 191 -19.80 -8.10 10.89
C GLU A 191 -20.23 -9.16 11.90
N ARG A 192 -19.27 -9.97 12.39
CA ARG A 192 -19.51 -10.96 13.44
C ARG A 192 -20.03 -10.36 14.74
N ILE A 193 -19.47 -9.22 15.19
CA ILE A 193 -19.97 -8.50 16.38
C ILE A 193 -21.44 -8.09 16.16
N LYS A 194 -21.78 -7.54 14.99
CA LYS A 194 -23.15 -7.13 14.66
C LYS A 194 -24.13 -8.31 14.66
N GLU A 195 -23.71 -9.45 14.13
CA GLU A 195 -24.49 -10.70 14.18
C GLU A 195 -24.72 -11.16 15.62
N MET A 196 -23.66 -11.20 16.43
CA MET A 196 -23.73 -11.65 17.82
C MET A 196 -24.60 -10.76 18.68
N VAL A 197 -24.58 -9.45 18.46
CA VAL A 197 -25.50 -8.53 19.13
C VAL A 197 -26.95 -8.94 18.88
N LYS A 198 -27.30 -9.30 17.64
CA LYS A 198 -28.66 -9.72 17.27
C LYS A 198 -28.99 -11.13 17.77
N GLU A 199 -28.16 -12.13 17.45
CA GLU A 199 -28.42 -13.54 17.76
C GLU A 199 -28.42 -13.85 19.26
N ARG A 200 -27.57 -13.18 20.04
CA ARG A 200 -27.49 -13.39 21.49
C ARG A 200 -28.28 -12.35 22.28
N ASN A 201 -28.95 -11.42 21.60
CA ASN A 201 -29.65 -10.27 22.18
C ASN A 201 -28.75 -9.56 23.20
N LEU A 202 -27.54 -9.19 22.76
CA LEU A 202 -26.60 -8.44 23.59
C LEU A 202 -27.09 -6.99 23.67
N ASN A 203 -26.86 -6.36 24.82
CA ASN A 203 -27.14 -4.94 25.00
C ASN A 203 -25.93 -4.15 25.49
N ARG A 204 -24.78 -4.81 25.71
CA ARG A 204 -23.48 -4.20 26.00
C ARG A 204 -22.39 -4.98 25.26
N VAL A 205 -21.38 -4.29 24.76
CA VAL A 205 -20.23 -4.93 24.07
C VAL A 205 -18.94 -4.49 24.72
N ILE A 206 -18.07 -5.44 25.02
CA ILE A 206 -16.71 -5.19 25.49
C ILE A 206 -15.74 -5.77 24.47
N VAL A 207 -14.78 -4.96 24.01
CA VAL A 207 -13.66 -5.45 23.21
C VAL A 207 -12.38 -5.35 24.03
N ALA A 208 -11.76 -6.50 24.32
CA ALA A 208 -10.46 -6.57 24.97
C ALA A 208 -9.38 -6.62 23.89
N SER A 209 -8.74 -5.48 23.62
CA SER A 209 -7.74 -5.38 22.54
C SER A 209 -6.71 -4.27 22.78
N CYS A 210 -6.56 -3.34 21.83
CA CYS A 210 -5.60 -2.25 21.84
C CYS A 210 -6.11 -1.02 22.60
N THR A 211 -5.39 0.11 22.48
CA THR A 211 -5.77 1.37 23.12
C THR A 211 -7.08 1.93 22.54
N PRO A 212 -7.99 2.46 23.39
CA PRO A 212 -9.24 3.09 22.94
C PRO A 212 -8.98 4.23 21.95
N ARG A 213 -7.89 4.98 22.13
CA ARG A 213 -7.54 6.12 21.26
C ARG A 213 -7.42 5.77 19.77
N THR A 214 -7.11 4.51 19.44
CA THR A 214 -6.93 4.09 18.04
C THR A 214 -8.22 3.57 17.41
N HIS A 215 -8.95 2.67 18.10
CA HIS A 215 -10.04 1.91 17.48
C HIS A 215 -11.37 1.97 18.23
N GLU A 216 -11.50 2.71 19.33
CA GLU A 216 -12.79 2.92 19.98
C GLU A 216 -13.84 3.52 19.03
N PRO A 217 -13.54 4.56 18.21
CA PRO A 217 -14.52 5.10 17.26
C PRO A 217 -14.99 4.06 16.24
N LEU A 218 -14.13 3.11 15.87
CA LEU A 218 -14.47 2.02 14.96
C LEU A 218 -15.50 1.09 15.59
N PHE A 219 -15.23 0.60 16.81
CA PHE A 219 -16.14 -0.32 17.50
C PHE A 219 -17.45 0.36 17.93
N GLN A 220 -17.40 1.63 18.31
CA GLN A 220 -18.60 2.44 18.56
C GLN A 220 -19.49 2.52 17.30
N ALA A 221 -18.90 2.73 16.13
CA ALA A 221 -19.61 2.69 14.85
C ALA A 221 -20.18 1.29 14.54
N THR A 222 -19.42 0.22 14.79
CA THR A 222 -19.89 -1.17 14.64
C THR A 222 -21.08 -1.47 15.55
N VAL A 223 -21.02 -1.05 16.82
CA VAL A 223 -22.11 -1.24 17.80
C VAL A 223 -23.33 -0.41 17.40
N SER A 224 -23.15 0.83 16.94
CA SER A 224 -24.24 1.64 16.39
C SER A 224 -24.90 0.99 15.17
N GLU A 225 -24.12 0.36 14.28
CA GLU A 225 -24.63 -0.44 13.15
C GLU A 225 -25.31 -1.75 13.55
N SER A 226 -25.26 -2.13 14.82
CA SER A 226 -26.07 -3.24 15.34
C SER A 226 -27.40 -2.78 15.92
N GLY A 227 -27.64 -1.47 15.98
CA GLY A 227 -28.82 -0.86 16.62
C GLY A 227 -28.65 -0.62 18.12
N LEU A 228 -27.44 -0.74 18.67
CA LEU A 228 -27.16 -0.36 20.06
C LEU A 228 -26.62 1.06 20.13
N ASN A 229 -26.86 1.74 21.25
CA ASN A 229 -26.21 3.01 21.52
C ASN A 229 -24.69 2.83 21.54
N GLN A 230 -23.96 3.72 20.86
CA GLN A 230 -22.50 3.62 20.78
C GLN A 230 -21.79 3.70 22.14
N TYR A 231 -22.40 4.29 23.16
CA TYR A 231 -21.86 4.39 24.52
C TYR A 231 -22.18 3.15 25.39
N LEU A 232 -22.83 2.14 24.82
CA LEU A 232 -22.99 0.81 25.43
C LEU A 232 -21.86 -0.14 25.02
N PHE A 233 -20.76 0.44 24.54
CA PHE A 233 -19.50 -0.19 24.21
C PHE A 233 -18.44 0.21 25.25
N GLU A 234 -17.56 -0.72 25.59
CA GLU A 234 -16.37 -0.45 26.42
C GLU A 234 -15.15 -1.18 25.84
N MET A 235 -13.97 -0.58 26.01
CA MET A 235 -12.72 -1.14 25.49
C MET A 235 -11.72 -1.42 26.61
N ALA A 236 -11.39 -2.69 26.80
CA ALA A 236 -10.33 -3.09 27.72
C ALA A 236 -8.99 -3.13 26.98
N ASN A 237 -8.07 -2.23 27.32
CA ASN A 237 -6.73 -2.25 26.75
C ASN A 237 -5.89 -3.36 27.39
N ILE A 238 -5.55 -4.39 26.59
CA ILE A 238 -4.73 -5.53 26.98
C ILE A 238 -3.50 -5.70 26.07
N ARG A 239 -3.19 -4.67 25.26
CA ARG A 239 -2.03 -4.62 24.35
C ARG A 239 -0.99 -3.61 24.84
#